data_AF-A0A914U9A0-F1
#
_entry.id   AF-A0A914U9A0-F1
#
_cell.length_a   1.000
_cell.length_b   1.000
_cell.length_c   1.000
_cell.angle_alpha   90.00
_cell.angle_beta   90.00
_cell.angle_gamma   90.00
#
_symmetry.space_group_name_H-M   'P 1'
#
loop_
_entity.id
_entity.type
_entity.pdbx_description
1 polymer ?
#
loop_
_entity_poly.entity_id
_entity_poly.type
_entity_poly.pdbx_seq_one_letter_code
_entity_poly.pdbx_strand_id
1 'polypeptide(L)' 'MRPGDLLGSGTFSGPNEGECGSMLELSWKGTKDVKLGPTQTRKFIQDQDEVNLVGFCEKDGKRIGFGPCKGKVLPA' A
#
# COMPACT_ATOMS: atom_id res chain seq x y z
N MET A 1 -13.87 -20.73 -13.76
CA MET A 1 -13.68 -20.37 -12.33
C MET A 1 -14.37 -21.40 -11.47
N ARG A 2 -13.89 -21.60 -10.25
CA ARG A 2 -14.32 -22.61 -9.27
C ARG A 2 -14.50 -21.96 -7.89
N PRO A 3 -15.23 -22.60 -6.95
CA PRO A 3 -15.30 -22.13 -5.58
C PRO A 3 -13.91 -21.97 -4.97
N GLY A 4 -13.65 -20.80 -4.37
CA GLY A 4 -12.37 -20.46 -3.74
C GLY A 4 -11.33 -19.79 -4.65
N ASP A 5 -11.59 -19.64 -5.95
CA ASP A 5 -10.70 -18.87 -6.83
C ASP A 5 -10.64 -17.39 -6.34
N LEU A 6 -9.42 -16.83 -6.27
CA LEU A 6 -9.17 -15.43 -5.91
C LEU A 6 -8.64 -14.67 -7.13
N LEU A 7 -9.30 -13.59 -7.50
CA LEU A 7 -8.91 -12.74 -8.63
C LEU A 7 -8.51 -11.36 -8.12
N GLY A 8 -7.26 -10.98 -8.35
CA GLY A 8 -6.74 -9.66 -7.99
C GLY A 8 -7.13 -8.60 -9.02
N SER A 9 -7.38 -7.38 -8.57
CA SER A 9 -7.63 -6.21 -9.43
C SER A 9 -6.40 -5.77 -10.22
N GLY A 10 -5.21 -6.18 -9.79
CA GLY A 10 -3.96 -5.49 -10.09
C GLY A 10 -3.72 -4.31 -9.15
N THR A 11 -2.56 -3.66 -9.28
CA THR A 11 -2.19 -2.47 -8.52
C THR A 11 -3.19 -1.34 -8.78
N PHE A 12 -3.76 -0.78 -7.71
CA PHE A 12 -4.70 0.32 -7.80
C PHE A 12 -3.94 1.65 -7.66
N SER A 13 -3.85 2.41 -8.75
CA SER A 13 -3.20 3.73 -8.78
C SER A 13 -4.16 4.80 -9.29
N GLY A 14 -4.28 5.90 -8.55
CA GLY A 14 -5.03 7.09 -8.97
C GLY A 14 -4.20 8.05 -9.83
N PRO A 15 -4.82 9.10 -10.39
CA PRO A 15 -4.15 10.06 -11.25
C PRO A 15 -3.12 10.96 -10.54
N ASN A 16 -3.19 11.11 -9.22
CA ASN A 16 -2.32 12.03 -8.47
C ASN A 16 -1.08 11.32 -7.88
N GLU A 17 0.03 12.05 -7.68
CA GLU A 17 1.29 11.48 -7.16
C GLU A 17 1.14 10.77 -5.78
N GLY A 18 0.19 11.21 -4.95
CA GLY A 18 -0.11 10.58 -3.65
C GLY A 18 -1.03 9.36 -3.72
N GLU A 19 -1.51 9.00 -4.91
CA GLU A 19 -2.46 7.92 -5.15
C GLU A 19 -1.82 6.71 -5.85
N CYS A 20 -0.48 6.68 -5.98
CA CYS A 20 0.24 5.54 -6.55
C CYS A 20 0.11 4.29 -5.67
N GLY A 21 -0.14 3.13 -6.28
CA GLY A 21 -0.38 1.86 -5.59
C GLY A 21 0.87 1.04 -5.27
N SER A 22 2.08 1.52 -5.59
CA SER A 22 3.32 0.80 -5.30
C SER A 22 4.51 1.72 -4.96
N MET A 23 5.48 1.17 -4.23
CA MET A 23 6.77 1.85 -3.97
C MET A 23 7.54 2.12 -5.27
N LEU A 24 7.37 1.27 -6.29
CA LEU A 24 8.01 1.44 -7.60
C LEU A 24 7.54 2.73 -8.27
N GLU A 25 6.24 2.99 -8.23
CA GLU A 25 5.63 4.21 -8.76
C GLU A 25 5.95 5.43 -7.89
N LEU A 26 5.73 5.33 -6.57
CA LEU A 26 5.98 6.42 -5.62
C LEU A 26 7.42 6.94 -5.66
N SER A 27 8.39 6.03 -5.72
CA SER A 27 9.81 6.37 -5.79
C SER A 27 10.32 6.63 -7.21
N TRP A 28 9.45 6.51 -8.23
CA TRP A 28 9.81 6.58 -9.63
C TRP A 28 11.03 5.71 -9.98
N LYS A 29 10.92 4.40 -9.73
CA LYS A 29 12.03 3.44 -9.90
C LYS A 29 13.25 3.81 -9.04
N GLY A 30 13.01 4.33 -7.84
CA GLY A 30 14.06 4.71 -6.89
C GLY A 30 14.82 6.00 -7.23
N THR A 31 14.36 6.81 -8.18
CA THR A 31 14.97 8.12 -8.46
C THR A 31 14.43 9.23 -7.57
N LYS A 32 13.24 9.07 -6.99
CA LYS A 32 12.62 9.96 -6.01
C LYS A 32 12.57 9.32 -4.62
N ASP A 33 12.72 10.13 -3.58
CA ASP A 33 12.57 9.70 -2.19
C ASP A 33 11.10 9.78 -1.74
N VAL A 34 10.63 8.74 -1.04
CA VAL A 34 9.32 8.70 -0.37
C VAL A 34 9.53 9.04 1.10
N LYS A 35 8.94 10.14 1.58
CA LYS A 35 9.07 10.57 2.99
C LYS A 35 8.19 9.73 3.91
N LEU A 36 8.79 9.17 4.96
CA LEU A 36 8.11 8.49 6.06
C LEU A 36 8.25 9.33 7.34
N GLY A 37 7.35 10.30 7.50
CA GLY A 37 7.43 11.28 8.58
C GLY A 37 8.56 12.32 8.36
N PRO A 38 9.05 12.96 9.44
CA PRO A 38 9.91 14.14 9.33
C PRO A 38 11.36 13.83 8.94
N THR A 39 11.89 12.66 9.28
CA THR A 39 13.33 12.36 9.16
C THR A 39 13.66 11.12 8.34
N GLN A 40 12.70 10.24 8.10
CA GLN A 40 12.96 8.98 7.39
C GLN A 40 12.48 9.07 5.94
N THR A 41 13.23 8.40 5.06
CA THR A 41 12.85 8.21 3.67
C THR A 41 12.96 6.74 3.27
N ARG A 42 12.25 6.37 2.20
CA ARG A 42 12.36 5.09 1.52
C ARG A 42 12.36 5.29 0.02
N LYS A 43 12.88 4.29 -0.66
CA LYS A 43 12.69 4.08 -2.12
C LYS A 43 11.97 2.76 -2.36
N PHE A 44 12.38 1.74 -1.61
CA PHE A 44 11.72 0.45 -1.51
C PHE A 44 11.62 0.04 -0.03
N ILE A 45 10.88 -1.03 0.23
CA ILE A 45 10.71 -1.62 1.56
C ILE A 45 12.05 -2.16 2.05
N GLN A 46 12.37 -1.92 3.32
CA GLN A 46 13.58 -2.41 3.99
C GLN A 46 13.23 -3.46 5.05
N ASP A 47 14.25 -4.18 5.51
CA ASP A 47 14.12 -5.11 6.63
C ASP A 47 13.47 -4.41 7.82
N GLN A 48 12.56 -5.12 8.47
CA GLN A 48 11.76 -4.67 9.60
C GLN A 48 10.67 -3.63 9.29
N ASP A 49 10.51 -3.18 8.04
CA ASP A 49 9.37 -2.37 7.66
C ASP A 49 8.07 -3.21 7.71
N GLU A 50 6.97 -2.60 8.18
CA GLU A 50 5.62 -3.16 8.15
C GLU A 50 4.75 -2.37 7.16
N VAL A 51 4.09 -3.07 6.25
CA VAL A 51 3.10 -2.49 5.34
C VAL A 51 1.71 -2.86 5.83
N ASN A 52 0.80 -1.88 5.86
CA ASN A 52 -0.58 -2.05 6.27
C ASN A 52 -1.53 -1.46 5.23
N LEU A 53 -2.30 -2.32 4.55
CA LEU A 53 -3.37 -1.92 3.64
C LEU A 53 -4.68 -1.82 4.42
N VAL A 54 -5.35 -0.67 4.30
CA VAL A 54 -6.65 -0.40 4.94
C VAL A 54 -7.59 0.17 3.90
N GLY A 55 -8.80 -0.40 3.82
CA GLY A 55 -9.86 0.09 2.95
C GLY A 55 -11.21 0.06 3.66
N PHE A 56 -12.05 1.05 3.38
CA PHE A 56 -13.41 1.13 3.90
C PHE A 56 -14.31 1.94 2.96
N CYS A 57 -15.61 1.70 3.06
CA CYS A 57 -16.65 2.58 2.53
C CYS A 57 -17.33 3.32 3.68
N GLU A 58 -17.71 4.57 3.45
CA GLU A 58 -18.40 5.39 4.44
C GLU A 58 -19.60 6.11 3.80
N LYS A 59 -20.73 6.11 4.50
CA LYS A 59 -21.93 6.85 4.11
C LYS A 59 -22.77 7.17 5.35
N ASP A 60 -23.24 8.42 5.47
CA ASP A 60 -24.13 8.89 6.55
C ASP A 60 -23.61 8.53 7.96
N GLY A 61 -22.30 8.69 8.19
CA GLY A 61 -21.64 8.38 9.47
C GLY A 61 -21.47 6.89 9.77
N LYS A 62 -21.86 5.99 8.85
CA LYS A 62 -21.65 4.55 8.96
C LYS A 62 -20.45 4.13 8.12
N ARG A 63 -19.57 3.32 8.70
CA ARG A 63 -18.36 2.81 8.05
C ARG A 63 -18.38 1.29 7.97
N ILE A 64 -18.09 0.75 6.79
CA ILE A 64 -17.89 -0.69 6.54
C ILE A 64 -16.45 -0.86 6.06
N GLY A 65 -15.62 -1.51 6.88
CA GLY A 65 -14.20 -1.70 6.60
C GLY A 65 -13.84 -3.16 6.32
N PHE A 66 -12.73 -3.38 5.63
CA PHE A 66 -12.17 -4.71 5.36
C PHE A 66 -11.30 -5.25 6.50
N GLY A 67 -11.01 -4.42 7.51
CA GLY A 67 -9.95 -4.68 8.48
C GLY A 67 -8.56 -4.43 7.89
N PRO A 68 -7.49 -4.65 8.69
CA PRO A 68 -6.12 -4.46 8.24
C PRO A 68 -5.61 -5.67 7.45
N CYS A 69 -4.85 -5.44 6.39
CA CYS A 69 -4.01 -6.45 5.74
C CYS A 69 -2.54 -6.04 5.95
N LYS A 70 -1.84 -6.77 6.82
CA LYS A 70 -0.50 -6.40 7.31
C LYS A 70 0.55 -7.45 6.97
N GLY A 71 1.76 -6.97 6.71
CA GLY A 71 2.94 -7.82 6.56
C GLY A 71 4.20 -7.08 6.97
N LYS A 72 5.08 -7.76 7.72
CA LYS A 72 6.40 -7.25 8.10
C LYS A 72 7.47 -7.99 7.30
N VAL A 73 8.41 -7.24 6.72
CA VAL A 73 9.57 -7.84 6.04
C VAL A 73 10.60 -8.25 7.09
N LEU A 74 10.98 -9.52 7.09
CA LEU A 74 12.09 -10.02 7.89
C LEU A 74 13.39 -9.95 7.07
N PRO A 75 14.56 -9.83 7.73
CA PRO A 75 15.84 -10.01 7.07
C PRO A 75 15.90 -11.35 6.35
N ALA A 76 16.67 -11.38 5.25
CA ALA A 76 16.87 -12.57 4.43
C ALA A 76 17.53 -13.74 5.18
#